data_AF-A0A239QPE8-F1
#
_entry.id   AF-A0A239QPE8-F1
#
_cell.length_a   1.000
_cell.length_b   1.000
_cell.length_c   1.000
_cell.angle_alpha   90.00
_cell.angle_beta   90.00
_cell.angle_gamma   90.00
#
_symmetry.space_group_name_H-M   'P 1'
#
loop_
_entity.id
_entity.type
_entity.pdbx_description
1 polymer ?
#
loop_
_entity_poly.entity_id
_entity_poly.type
_entity_poly.pdbx_seq_one_letter_code
_entity_poly.pdbx_strand_id
1 'polypeptide(L)'
;MDAGPGINFFSINKERLLFATIGAIAIPEAVETEIMRKARQDQRFVAAERVLKKVPPHLLEILSDDYTDELGGVVSRIAGMPLERRMHSSKDLGEMMVVAHAVVAAELGADILVLVDDQGGRRMIARESARLDRLRIANPSLGRIRLVSTITILRSAAGGDHLPDRTALRDLYARLRGLDDGLPPLESTGLLDLPTWS
;
A
#
# COMPACT_ATOMS: atom_id res chain seq x y z
N MET A 1 1.19 1.54 3.42
CA MET A 1 0.88 1.55 1.97
C MET A 1 2.18 1.62 1.19
N ASP A 2 2.25 0.96 0.04
CA ASP A 2 3.41 0.99 -0.85
C ASP A 2 3.41 2.18 -1.84
N ALA A 3 4.60 2.48 -2.38
CA ALA A 3 4.85 3.63 -3.26
C ALA A 3 4.07 3.56 -4.57
N GLY A 4 3.89 2.37 -5.17
CA GLY A 4 3.16 2.21 -6.44
C GLY A 4 1.71 2.69 -6.36
N PRO A 5 0.87 2.08 -5.50
CA PRO A 5 -0.49 2.55 -5.28
C PRO A 5 -0.53 4.02 -4.83
N GLY A 6 0.34 4.41 -3.89
CA GLY A 6 0.40 5.78 -3.37
C GLY A 6 0.62 6.82 -4.46
N ILE A 7 1.66 6.63 -5.29
CA ILE A 7 1.96 7.58 -6.36
C ILE A 7 0.84 7.62 -7.40
N ASN A 8 0.24 6.49 -7.74
CA ASN A 8 -0.84 6.44 -8.74
C ASN A 8 -2.07 7.22 -8.28
N PHE A 9 -2.60 6.92 -7.09
CA PHE A 9 -3.80 7.61 -6.57
C PHE A 9 -3.56 9.10 -6.36
N PHE A 10 -2.40 9.48 -5.82
CA PHE A 10 -2.08 10.89 -5.56
C PHE A 10 -1.86 11.68 -6.86
N SER A 11 -1.29 11.05 -7.88
CA SER A 11 -1.03 11.72 -9.17
C SER A 11 -2.30 12.07 -9.94
N ILE A 12 -3.39 11.34 -9.70
CA ILE A 12 -4.69 11.60 -10.33
C ILE A 12 -5.68 12.33 -9.40
N ASN A 13 -5.21 12.80 -8.24
CA ASN A 13 -6.00 13.49 -7.21
C ASN A 13 -7.19 12.64 -6.72
N LYS A 14 -6.93 11.35 -6.43
CA LYS A 14 -7.92 10.39 -5.94
C LYS A 14 -7.59 9.88 -4.52
N GLU A 15 -6.80 10.64 -3.77
CA GLU A 15 -6.50 10.39 -2.36
C GLU A 15 -7.78 10.33 -1.50
N ARG A 16 -8.80 11.15 -1.81
CA ARG A 16 -10.07 11.12 -1.07
C ARG A 16 -10.81 9.79 -1.23
N LEU A 17 -10.79 9.21 -2.43
CA LEU A 17 -11.34 7.88 -2.68
C LEU A 17 -10.58 6.84 -1.85
N LEU A 18 -9.24 6.92 -1.83
CA LEU A 18 -8.40 6.03 -1.03
C LEU A 18 -8.78 6.12 0.46
N PHE A 19 -8.76 7.31 1.05
CA PHE A 19 -9.07 7.50 2.47
C PHE A 19 -10.51 7.12 2.82
N ALA A 20 -11.48 7.42 1.95
CA ALA A 20 -12.86 7.00 2.17
C ALA A 20 -13.04 5.48 2.14
N THR A 21 -12.16 4.76 1.44
CA THR A 21 -12.26 3.30 1.28
C THR A 21 -11.54 2.54 2.39
N ILE A 22 -10.33 2.97 2.76
CA ILE A 22 -9.47 2.22 3.69
C ILE A 22 -9.13 2.98 4.99
N GLY A 23 -9.65 4.21 5.15
CA GLY A 23 -9.37 5.05 6.31
C GLY A 23 -8.02 5.75 6.24
N ALA A 24 -7.53 6.19 7.40
CA ALA A 24 -6.19 6.73 7.55
C ALA A 24 -5.14 5.67 7.19
N ILE A 25 -4.03 6.10 6.61
CA ILE A 25 -2.96 5.22 6.16
C ILE A 25 -1.63 5.60 6.81
N ALA A 26 -0.71 4.65 6.82
CA ALA A 26 0.68 4.91 7.17
C ALA A 26 1.60 4.49 6.00
N ILE A 27 2.70 5.22 5.81
CA ILE A 27 3.76 4.88 4.86
C ILE A 27 5.14 4.96 5.54
N PRO A 28 6.08 4.07 5.23
CA PRO A 28 7.48 4.23 5.67
C PRO A 28 8.17 5.43 5.02
N GLU A 29 9.20 5.98 5.65
CA GLU A 29 10.06 7.05 5.11
C GLU A 29 10.66 6.68 3.73
N ALA A 30 11.05 5.42 3.53
CA ALA A 30 11.53 4.92 2.24
C ALA A 30 10.47 5.03 1.13
N VAL A 31 9.20 4.83 1.47
CA VAL A 31 8.08 4.99 0.52
C VAL A 31 7.81 6.46 0.25
N GLU A 32 7.82 7.31 1.27
CA GLU A 32 7.67 8.76 1.11
C GLU A 32 8.76 9.30 0.16
N THR A 33 10.02 8.94 0.42
CA THR A 33 11.18 9.31 -0.39
C THR A 33 11.01 8.87 -1.84
N GLU A 34 10.54 7.64 -2.07
CA GLU A 34 10.34 7.11 -3.42
C GLU A 34 9.21 7.82 -4.17
N ILE A 35 8.08 8.11 -3.52
CA ILE A 35 6.99 8.89 -4.11
C ILE A 35 7.49 10.29 -4.49
N MET A 36 8.18 10.96 -3.58
CA MET A 36 8.72 12.31 -3.78
C MET A 36 9.76 12.36 -4.90
N ARG A 37 10.64 11.36 -4.97
CA ARG A 37 11.65 11.24 -6.01
C ARG A 37 10.99 11.08 -7.38
N LYS A 38 10.04 10.15 -7.53
CA LYS A 38 9.32 9.91 -8.79
C LYS A 38 8.49 11.13 -9.21
N ALA A 39 7.81 11.79 -8.27
CA ALA A 39 7.02 13.00 -8.54
C ALA A 39 7.87 14.16 -9.10
N ARG A 40 9.14 14.25 -8.71
CA ARG A 40 10.07 15.28 -9.20
C ARG A 40 10.71 14.93 -10.55
N GLN A 41 10.78 13.65 -10.88
CA GLN A 41 11.50 13.16 -12.07
C GLN A 41 10.57 12.89 -13.26
N ASP A 42 9.29 12.60 -13.03
CA ASP A 42 8.32 12.29 -14.07
C ASP A 42 7.11 13.23 -13.97
N GLN A 43 6.83 13.95 -15.07
CA GLN A 43 5.72 14.89 -15.18
C GLN A 43 4.36 14.25 -14.88
N ARG A 44 4.20 12.95 -15.16
CA ARG A 44 2.96 12.20 -14.86
C ARG A 44 2.64 12.16 -13.37
N PHE A 45 3.66 12.28 -12.51
CA PHE A 45 3.55 12.10 -11.07
C PHE A 45 3.65 13.38 -10.25
N VAL A 46 3.79 14.54 -10.88
CA VAL A 46 4.00 15.84 -10.19
C VAL A 46 2.91 16.16 -9.17
N ALA A 47 1.67 15.76 -9.43
CA ALA A 47 0.57 15.98 -8.49
C ALA A 47 0.75 15.21 -7.17
N ALA A 48 1.46 14.07 -7.17
CA ALA A 48 1.67 13.27 -5.97
C ALA A 48 2.45 14.03 -4.88
N GLU A 49 3.50 14.77 -5.24
CA GLU A 49 4.25 15.60 -4.28
C GLU A 49 3.35 16.66 -3.62
N ARG A 50 2.46 17.27 -4.41
CA ARG A 50 1.54 18.30 -3.90
C ARG A 50 0.51 17.72 -2.95
N VAL A 51 -0.04 16.55 -3.28
CA VAL A 51 -1.00 15.84 -2.42
C VAL A 51 -0.29 15.44 -1.13
N LEU A 52 0.84 14.75 -1.20
CA LEU A 52 1.57 14.24 -0.04
C LEU A 52 1.91 15.34 0.98
N LYS A 53 2.37 16.51 0.52
CA LYS A 53 2.64 17.69 1.38
C LYS A 53 1.41 18.30 2.05
N LYS A 54 0.21 18.01 1.55
CA LYS A 54 -1.06 18.60 2.02
C LYS A 54 -1.91 17.62 2.84
N VAL A 55 -1.67 16.31 2.73
CA VAL A 55 -2.41 15.34 3.53
C VAL A 55 -2.09 15.58 5.00
N PRO A 56 -3.11 15.76 5.87
CA PRO A 56 -2.86 16.01 7.27
C PRO A 56 -2.39 14.73 7.99
N PRO A 57 -1.61 14.86 9.09
CA PRO A 57 -1.05 13.71 9.81
C PRO A 57 -2.08 12.69 10.32
N HIS A 58 -3.32 13.10 10.58
CA HIS A 58 -4.38 12.19 11.02
C HIS A 58 -4.95 11.30 9.90
N LEU A 59 -4.65 11.59 8.63
CA LEU A 59 -5.00 10.76 7.48
C LEU A 59 -3.80 10.01 6.90
N LEU A 60 -2.59 10.56 7.04
CA LEU A 60 -1.36 9.93 6.60
C LEU A 60 -0.25 10.12 7.62
N GLU A 61 0.19 9.02 8.21
CA GLU A 61 1.34 8.95 9.08
C GLU A 61 2.58 8.50 8.30
N ILE A 62 3.73 9.12 8.56
CA ILE A 62 5.02 8.65 8.07
C ILE A 62 5.70 7.88 9.21
N LEU A 63 5.98 6.60 8.97
CA LEU A 63 6.65 5.72 9.91
C LEU A 63 8.16 5.83 9.72
N SER A 64 8.88 6.04 10.83
CA SER A 64 10.33 6.12 10.82
C SER A 64 10.95 4.78 10.44
N ASP A 65 11.94 4.80 9.55
CA ASP A 65 12.73 3.62 9.18
C ASP A 65 13.99 3.47 10.04
N ASP A 66 14.12 4.28 11.10
CA ASP A 66 15.20 4.18 12.08
C ASP A 66 15.21 2.79 12.74
N TYR A 67 16.42 2.33 13.07
CA TYR A 67 16.58 1.03 13.70
C TYR A 67 15.86 0.96 15.06
N THR A 68 14.99 -0.04 15.18
CA THR A 68 14.53 -0.57 16.47
C THR A 68 14.79 -2.08 16.49
N ASP A 69 14.82 -2.68 17.68
CA ASP A 69 15.02 -4.13 17.79
C ASP A 69 13.90 -4.92 17.11
N GLU A 70 12.66 -4.43 17.17
CA GLU A 70 11.51 -5.02 16.48
C GLU A 70 11.68 -4.95 14.96
N LEU A 71 11.93 -3.74 14.43
CA LEU A 71 12.06 -3.54 12.99
C LEU A 71 13.29 -4.28 12.43
N GLY A 72 14.42 -4.21 13.14
CA GLY A 72 15.65 -4.92 12.80
C GLY A 72 15.49 -6.43 12.78
N GLY A 73 14.76 -6.99 13.75
CA GLY A 73 14.45 -8.42 13.81
C GLY A 73 13.56 -8.88 12.66
N VAL A 74 12.55 -8.09 12.29
CA VAL A 74 11.68 -8.37 11.14
C VAL A 74 12.45 -8.29 9.83
N VAL A 75 13.22 -7.22 9.61
CA VAL A 75 13.98 -7.03 8.37
C VAL A 75 15.05 -8.10 8.21
N SER A 76 15.76 -8.47 9.28
CA SER A 76 16.73 -9.56 9.25
C SER A 76 16.11 -10.89 8.84
N ARG A 77 14.89 -11.16 9.31
CA ARG A 77 14.14 -12.37 8.95
C ARG A 77 13.66 -12.37 7.50
N ILE A 78 13.15 -11.24 7.00
CA ILE A 78 12.63 -11.13 5.63
C ILE A 78 13.77 -11.10 4.61
N ALA A 79 14.82 -10.32 4.87
CA ALA A 79 15.92 -10.07 3.95
C ALA A 79 17.07 -11.08 4.06
N GLY A 80 17.16 -11.81 5.17
CA GLY A 80 18.31 -12.68 5.48
C GLY A 80 19.58 -11.91 5.83
N MET A 81 19.48 -10.61 6.13
CA MET A 81 20.63 -9.75 6.48
C MET A 81 20.20 -8.57 7.40
N PRO A 82 21.11 -8.01 8.21
CA PRO A 82 20.80 -6.90 9.11
C PRO A 82 20.23 -5.66 8.43
N LEU A 83 19.37 -4.92 9.14
CA LEU A 83 18.70 -3.71 8.64
C LEU A 83 19.71 -2.67 8.13
N GLU A 84 20.78 -2.42 8.87
CA GLU A 84 21.80 -1.44 8.50
C GLU A 84 22.42 -1.78 7.16
N ARG A 85 22.72 -3.06 6.90
CA ARG A 85 23.24 -3.50 5.60
C ARG A 85 22.18 -3.40 4.52
N ARG A 86 20.93 -3.71 4.86
CA ARG A 86 19.81 -3.67 3.92
C ARG A 86 19.49 -2.25 3.45
N MET A 87 19.63 -1.25 4.33
CA MET A 87 19.41 0.17 4.02
C MET A 87 20.34 0.69 2.91
N HIS A 88 21.50 0.08 2.73
CA HIS A 88 22.45 0.44 1.66
C HIS A 88 22.10 -0.17 0.29
N SER A 89 21.09 -1.05 0.22
CA SER A 89 20.57 -1.60 -1.03
C SER A 89 19.25 -0.91 -1.39
N SER A 90 19.21 -0.17 -2.50
CA SER A 90 18.02 0.59 -2.89
C SER A 90 16.90 -0.25 -3.51
N LYS A 91 17.24 -1.43 -4.05
CA LYS A 91 16.26 -2.27 -4.74
C LYS A 91 15.23 -2.80 -3.73
N ASP A 92 13.94 -2.58 -4.01
CA ASP A 92 12.79 -3.08 -3.25
C ASP A 92 12.78 -2.70 -1.75
N LEU A 93 13.47 -1.60 -1.38
CA LEU A 93 13.58 -1.17 0.02
C LEU A 93 12.24 -0.66 0.56
N GLY A 94 11.53 0.18 -0.20
CA GLY A 94 10.22 0.70 0.19
C GLY A 94 9.20 -0.42 0.42
N GLU A 95 9.13 -1.40 -0.50
CA GLU A 95 8.27 -2.56 -0.34
C GLU A 95 8.60 -3.37 0.91
N MET A 96 9.90 -3.59 1.17
CA MET A 96 10.34 -4.30 2.36
C MET A 96 9.94 -3.56 3.64
N MET A 97 10.14 -2.24 3.71
CA MET A 97 9.76 -1.46 4.88
C MET A 97 8.25 -1.46 5.11
N VAL A 98 7.44 -1.44 4.04
CA VAL A 98 5.98 -1.56 4.16
C VAL A 98 5.59 -2.87 4.83
N VAL A 99 6.20 -3.98 4.40
CA VAL A 99 5.92 -5.28 5.01
C VAL A 99 6.47 -5.35 6.42
N ALA A 100 7.68 -4.83 6.67
CA ALA A 100 8.31 -4.91 7.97
C ALA A 100 7.51 -4.15 9.04
N HIS A 101 7.13 -2.90 8.76
CA HIS A 101 6.27 -2.09 9.64
C HIS A 101 4.91 -2.75 9.89
N ALA A 102 4.28 -3.30 8.84
CA ALA A 102 3.01 -4.02 9.00
C ALA A 102 3.13 -5.25 9.90
N VAL A 103 4.26 -5.96 9.81
CA VAL A 103 4.55 -7.11 10.68
C VAL A 103 4.82 -6.69 12.11
N VAL A 104 5.60 -5.65 12.34
CA VAL A 104 5.82 -5.12 13.70
C VAL A 104 4.49 -4.75 14.35
N ALA A 105 3.65 -3.98 13.65
CA ALA A 105 2.35 -3.57 14.17
C ALA A 105 1.43 -4.78 14.45
N ALA A 106 1.43 -5.79 13.58
CA ALA A 106 0.67 -7.02 13.81
C ALA A 106 1.23 -7.86 14.97
N GLU A 107 2.54 -7.90 15.16
CA GLU A 107 3.17 -8.55 16.33
C GLU A 107 2.81 -7.84 17.64
N LEU A 108 2.54 -6.54 17.59
CA LEU A 108 2.02 -5.75 18.71
C LEU A 108 0.49 -5.85 18.89
N GLY A 109 -0.19 -6.66 18.07
CA GLY A 109 -1.61 -6.98 18.23
C GLY A 109 -2.57 -6.24 17.29
N ALA A 110 -2.07 -5.40 16.37
CA ALA A 110 -2.92 -4.65 15.45
C ALA A 110 -3.35 -5.49 14.23
N ASP A 111 -4.61 -5.34 13.82
CA ASP A 111 -5.08 -5.85 12.53
C ASP A 111 -4.74 -4.83 11.42
N ILE A 112 -3.84 -5.20 10.52
CA ILE A 112 -3.27 -4.33 9.50
C ILE A 112 -3.76 -4.69 8.09
N LEU A 113 -4.14 -3.67 7.33
CA LEU A 113 -4.32 -3.74 5.88
C LEU A 113 -3.06 -3.21 5.19
N VAL A 114 -2.51 -3.99 4.26
CA VAL A 114 -1.31 -3.63 3.52
C VAL A 114 -1.66 -3.47 2.04
N LEU A 115 -1.59 -2.24 1.56
CA LEU A 115 -1.82 -1.89 0.16
C LEU A 115 -0.55 -2.05 -0.67
N VAL A 116 -0.51 -3.11 -1.49
CA VAL A 116 0.60 -3.47 -2.38
C VAL A 116 0.04 -4.08 -3.68
N ASP A 117 0.55 -3.60 -4.82
CA ASP A 117 0.23 -4.15 -6.14
C ASP A 117 1.33 -5.06 -6.69
N ASP A 118 2.61 -4.87 -6.31
CA ASP A 118 3.72 -5.69 -6.82
C ASP A 118 3.74 -7.14 -6.28
N GLN A 119 4.21 -8.07 -7.11
CA GLN A 119 4.25 -9.50 -6.79
C GLN A 119 5.25 -9.85 -5.67
N GLY A 120 6.37 -9.13 -5.56
CA GLY A 120 7.39 -9.28 -4.54
C GLY A 120 6.82 -8.98 -3.16
N GLY A 121 6.28 -7.78 -2.97
CA GLY A 121 5.59 -7.41 -1.73
C GLY A 121 4.45 -8.35 -1.35
N ARG A 122 3.62 -8.77 -2.31
CA ARG A 122 2.54 -9.76 -2.09
C ARG A 122 3.08 -11.10 -1.56
N ARG A 123 4.20 -11.58 -2.09
CA ARG A 123 4.85 -12.82 -1.62
C ARG A 123 5.41 -12.66 -0.21
N MET A 124 6.00 -11.53 0.11
CA MET A 124 6.51 -11.24 1.47
C MET A 124 5.35 -11.23 2.48
N ILE A 125 4.25 -10.54 2.17
CA ILE A 125 3.05 -10.48 3.02
C ILE A 125 2.44 -11.88 3.21
N ALA A 126 2.31 -12.68 2.15
CA ALA A 126 1.75 -14.02 2.25
C ALA A 126 2.56 -14.92 3.20
N ARG A 127 3.89 -14.85 3.13
CA ARG A 127 4.79 -15.60 4.03
C ARG A 127 4.64 -15.16 5.48
N GLU A 128 4.66 -13.85 5.74
CA GLU A 128 4.59 -13.33 7.11
C GLU A 128 3.18 -13.48 7.70
N SER A 129 2.13 -13.34 6.91
CA SER A 129 0.74 -13.61 7.33
C SER A 129 0.58 -15.07 7.75
N ALA A 130 1.08 -16.03 6.96
CA ALA A 130 1.07 -17.45 7.32
C ALA A 130 1.94 -17.78 8.55
N ARG A 131 3.02 -17.02 8.79
CA ARG A 131 3.81 -17.14 10.02
C ARG A 131 3.02 -16.65 11.22
N LEU A 132 2.42 -15.46 11.13
CA LEU A 132 1.61 -14.88 12.19
C LEU A 132 0.40 -15.75 12.54
N ASP A 133 -0.31 -16.28 11.55
CA ASP A 133 -1.44 -17.18 11.76
C ASP A 133 -1.04 -18.43 12.56
N ARG A 134 0.15 -18.99 12.29
CA ARG A 134 0.69 -20.10 13.09
C ARG A 134 1.03 -19.68 14.52
N LEU A 135 1.65 -18.52 14.71
CA LEU A 135 1.98 -18.01 16.03
C LEU A 135 0.74 -17.67 16.86
N ARG A 136 -0.35 -17.24 16.21
CA ARG A 136 -1.63 -16.95 16.83
C ARG A 136 -2.28 -18.15 17.52
N ILE A 137 -1.95 -19.37 17.12
CA ILE A 137 -2.41 -20.59 17.80
C ILE A 137 -1.91 -20.61 19.25
N ALA A 138 -0.66 -20.19 19.47
CA ALA A 138 -0.05 -20.12 20.80
C ALA A 138 -0.23 -18.77 21.49
N ASN A 139 -0.32 -17.68 20.72
CA ASN A 139 -0.54 -16.33 21.23
C ASN A 139 -1.67 -15.61 20.49
N PRO A 140 -2.93 -15.73 20.97
CA PRO A 140 -4.07 -15.09 20.34
C PRO A 140 -4.06 -13.56 20.34
N SER A 141 -3.17 -12.91 21.10
CA SER A 141 -3.07 -11.44 21.15
C SER A 141 -2.42 -10.84 19.92
N LEU A 142 -1.71 -11.63 19.10
CA LEU A 142 -1.13 -11.16 17.84
C LEU A 142 -2.24 -10.78 16.86
N GLY A 143 -2.00 -9.70 16.11
CA GLY A 143 -2.89 -9.18 15.09
C GLY A 143 -2.84 -9.97 13.78
N ARG A 144 -3.47 -9.45 12.73
CA ARG A 144 -3.48 -10.02 11.37
C ARG A 144 -2.87 -9.06 10.37
N ILE A 145 -2.31 -9.62 9.30
CA ILE A 145 -1.97 -8.85 8.11
C ILE A 145 -2.85 -9.33 6.97
N ARG A 146 -3.58 -8.39 6.35
CA ARG A 146 -4.40 -8.63 5.17
C ARG A 146 -3.89 -7.78 4.03
N LEU A 147 -3.79 -8.39 2.86
CA LEU A 147 -3.38 -7.73 1.64
C LEU A 147 -4.59 -7.05 0.98
N VAL A 148 -4.40 -5.81 0.55
CA VAL A 148 -5.33 -5.10 -0.35
C VAL A 148 -4.56 -4.62 -1.58
N SER A 149 -5.26 -4.51 -2.70
CA SER A 149 -4.72 -4.02 -3.98
C SER A 149 -5.55 -2.85 -4.49
N THR A 150 -5.06 -2.16 -5.53
CA THR A 150 -5.84 -1.14 -6.25
C THR A 150 -7.19 -1.69 -6.70
N ILE A 151 -7.25 -2.92 -7.22
CA ILE A 151 -8.52 -3.57 -7.60
C ILE A 151 -9.45 -3.77 -6.41
N THR A 152 -8.90 -4.10 -5.23
CA THR A 152 -9.70 -4.28 -4.00
C THR A 152 -10.29 -2.94 -3.54
N ILE A 153 -9.51 -1.86 -3.64
CA ILE A 153 -9.98 -0.50 -3.33
C ILE A 153 -11.11 -0.09 -4.27
N LEU A 154 -10.92 -0.22 -5.58
CA LEU A 154 -11.94 0.15 -6.57
C LEU A 154 -13.22 -0.67 -6.39
N ARG A 155 -13.11 -1.96 -6.05
CA ARG A 155 -14.26 -2.81 -5.74
C ARG A 155 -15.03 -2.33 -4.52
N SER A 156 -14.32 -1.91 -3.47
CA SER A 156 -14.95 -1.45 -2.23
C SER A 156 -15.52 -0.02 -2.35
N ALA A 157 -14.94 0.82 -3.21
CA ALA A 157 -15.44 2.16 -3.48
C ALA A 157 -16.68 2.17 -4.39
N ALA A 158 -16.94 1.07 -5.09
CA ALA A 158 -17.97 0.95 -6.11
C ALA A 158 -19.39 1.25 -5.58
N GLY A 159 -20.07 2.20 -6.22
CA GLY A 159 -21.40 2.68 -5.84
C GLY A 159 -21.39 3.73 -4.73
N GLY A 160 -20.21 4.12 -4.23
CA GLY A 160 -20.06 5.19 -3.25
C GLY A 160 -19.86 6.58 -3.88
N ASP A 161 -19.80 7.60 -3.04
CA ASP A 161 -19.71 9.02 -3.43
C ASP A 161 -18.54 9.33 -4.39
N HIS A 162 -17.45 8.59 -4.29
CA HIS A 162 -16.24 8.79 -5.10
C HIS A 162 -16.16 7.90 -6.35
N LEU A 163 -17.04 6.91 -6.46
CA LEU A 163 -17.09 5.98 -7.59
C LEU A 163 -18.55 5.50 -7.84
N PRO A 164 -19.46 6.42 -8.21
CA PRO A 164 -20.89 6.17 -8.16
C PRO A 164 -21.40 5.20 -9.23
N ASP A 165 -20.74 5.14 -10.39
CA ASP A 165 -21.23 4.38 -11.53
C ASP A 165 -20.11 3.76 -12.39
N ARG A 166 -20.53 2.95 -13.38
CA ARG A 166 -19.62 2.28 -14.33
C ARG A 166 -18.83 3.25 -15.21
N THR A 167 -19.36 4.45 -15.46
CA THR A 167 -18.68 5.47 -16.29
C THR A 167 -17.53 6.09 -15.49
N ALA A 168 -17.79 6.47 -14.25
CA ALA A 168 -16.78 6.94 -13.30
C ALA A 168 -15.69 5.89 -13.07
N LEU A 169 -16.07 4.61 -12.95
CA LEU A 169 -15.12 3.49 -12.87
C LEU A 169 -14.23 3.40 -14.11
N ARG A 170 -14.80 3.45 -15.32
CA ARG A 170 -14.01 3.38 -16.55
C ARG A 170 -13.02 4.54 -16.68
N ASP A 171 -13.46 5.77 -16.41
CA ASP A 171 -12.58 6.96 -16.44
C ASP A 171 -11.45 6.83 -15.43
N LEU A 172 -11.78 6.50 -14.18
CA LEU A 172 -10.79 6.33 -13.11
C LEU A 172 -9.78 5.23 -13.46
N TYR A 173 -10.26 4.08 -13.93
CA TYR A 173 -9.40 2.95 -14.27
C TYR A 173 -8.47 3.28 -15.42
N ALA A 174 -8.96 3.95 -16.47
CA ALA A 174 -8.14 4.37 -17.60
C ALA A 174 -7.02 5.32 -17.16
N ARG A 175 -7.32 6.26 -16.25
CA ARG A 175 -6.33 7.20 -15.70
C ARG A 175 -5.29 6.50 -14.84
N LEU A 176 -5.70 5.55 -13.98
CA LEU A 176 -4.77 4.74 -13.18
C LEU A 176 -3.87 3.88 -14.07
N ARG A 177 -4.44 3.19 -15.05
CA ARG A 177 -3.69 2.37 -16.00
C ARG A 177 -2.72 3.19 -16.87
N GLY A 178 -3.06 4.45 -17.18
CA GLY A 178 -2.15 5.35 -17.89
C GLY A 178 -0.90 5.74 -17.10
N LEU A 179 -0.90 5.52 -15.78
CA LEU A 179 0.23 5.71 -14.88
C LEU A 179 0.97 4.41 -14.55
N ASP A 180 0.27 3.28 -14.62
CA ASP A 180 0.74 1.97 -14.18
C ASP A 180 0.36 0.87 -15.17
N ASP A 181 1.37 0.42 -15.92
CA ASP A 181 1.25 -0.68 -16.86
C ASP A 181 1.03 -2.04 -16.17
N GLY A 182 1.22 -2.12 -14.85
CA GLY A 182 1.02 -3.32 -14.03
C GLY A 182 -0.45 -3.65 -13.76
N LEU A 183 -1.39 -2.72 -14.01
CA LEU A 183 -2.81 -2.99 -13.83
C LEU A 183 -3.36 -3.92 -14.94
N PRO A 184 -4.11 -4.99 -14.60
CA PRO A 184 -4.71 -5.89 -15.59
C PRO A 184 -5.78 -5.18 -16.44
N PRO A 185 -6.16 -5.68 -17.63
CA PRO A 185 -7.28 -5.12 -18.40
C PRO A 185 -8.55 -5.01 -17.56
N LEU A 186 -9.29 -3.90 -17.65
CA LEU A 186 -10.47 -3.64 -16.80
C LEU A 186 -11.49 -4.79 -16.89
N GLU A 187 -11.67 -5.32 -18.10
CA GLU A 187 -12.58 -6.41 -18.44
C GLU A 187 -12.23 -7.71 -17.68
N SER A 188 -10.95 -7.93 -17.35
CA SER A 188 -10.51 -9.12 -16.61
C SER A 188 -10.63 -8.99 -15.08
N THR A 189 -11.01 -7.82 -14.57
CA THR A 189 -11.04 -7.56 -13.12
C THR A 189 -12.37 -7.91 -12.45
N GLY A 190 -13.44 -8.07 -13.24
CA GLY A 190 -14.81 -8.19 -12.75
C GLY A 190 -15.35 -6.92 -12.06
N LEU A 191 -14.67 -5.77 -12.19
CA LEU A 191 -15.13 -4.50 -11.62
C LEU A 191 -16.38 -3.96 -12.34
N LEU A 192 -16.59 -4.28 -13.62
CA LEU A 192 -17.76 -3.84 -14.39
C LEU A 192 -19.03 -4.63 -14.07
N ASP A 193 -18.88 -5.81 -13.47
CA ASP A 193 -19.94 -6.77 -13.18
C ASP A 193 -20.39 -6.73 -11.72
N LEU A 194 -19.97 -5.72 -10.95
CA LEU A 194 -20.34 -5.61 -9.54
C LEU A 194 -21.86 -5.41 -9.38
N PRO A 195 -22.49 -6.07 -8.39
CA PRO A 195 -23.94 -5.94 -8.16
C PRO A 195 -24.42 -4.52 -7.86
N THR A 196 -23.54 -3.66 -7.33
CA THR A 196 -23.83 -2.28 -6.95
C THR A 196 -24.16 -1.36 -8.14
N TRP A 197 -23.89 -1.82 -9.37
CA TRP A 197 -24.18 -1.08 -10.61
C TRP A 197 -25.59 -1.29 -11.16
N SER A 198 -26.43 -2.02 -10.42
CA SER A 198 -27.78 -2.42 -10.83
C SER A 198 -28.79 -1.33 -10.52
#